data_AF-A0A2V7VPY5-F1
#
_entry.id   AF-A0A2V7VPY5-F1
#
_cell.length_a   1.000
_cell.length_b   1.000
_cell.length_c   1.000
_cell.angle_alpha   90.00
_cell.angle_beta   90.00
_cell.angle_gamma   90.00
#
_symmetry.space_group_name_H-M   'P 1'
#
loop_
_entity.id
_entity.type
_entity.pdbx_description
1 polymer ?
#
loop_
_entity_poly.entity_id
_entity_poly.type
_entity_poly.pdbx_seq_one_letter_code
_entity_poly.pdbx_strand_id
1 'polypeptide(L)'
;MLIHDLGVTFGKATLMNNTRVDFAAWQSQSVWKDPGQCVGNQRKSMTGTLEYPRIGEAGRKFLADLLVQLSDAQIHDMFAASRIDRTDQKVHAAGGERRVTVEDWVQLFKKKRDEVANQRCPQ
;
A
#
# COMPACT_ATOMS: atom_id res chain seq x y z
N MET A 1 12.96 -13.49 5.32
CA MET A 1 12.59 -12.14 4.86
C MET A 1 11.86 -11.46 6.00
N LEU A 2 12.56 -10.69 6.83
CA LEU A 2 11.91 -9.83 7.82
C LEU A 2 11.44 -8.57 7.09
N ILE A 3 10.13 -8.34 7.05
CA ILE A 3 9.57 -7.03 6.68
C ILE A 3 9.89 -6.11 7.86
N HIS A 4 11.09 -5.54 7.84
CA HIS A 4 11.67 -4.86 9.00
C HIS A 4 11.09 -3.45 9.20
N ASP A 5 10.30 -2.94 8.25
CA ASP A 5 9.57 -1.70 8.44
C ASP A 5 8.43 -1.58 7.42
N LEU A 6 7.19 -1.73 7.88
CA LEU A 6 6.04 -1.32 7.08
C LEU A 6 6.07 0.20 6.82
N GLY A 7 6.77 0.98 7.66
CA GLY A 7 6.96 2.42 7.51
C GLY A 7 7.86 2.84 6.34
N VAL A 8 8.69 1.95 5.80
CA VAL A 8 9.45 2.19 4.57
C VAL A 8 8.67 1.74 3.32
N THR A 9 7.63 0.92 3.53
CA THR A 9 6.84 0.29 2.46
C THR A 9 5.63 1.15 2.05
N PHE A 10 5.07 1.94 2.96
CA PHE A 10 3.89 2.79 2.71
C PHE A 10 4.25 4.20 2.21
N GLY A 11 4.91 4.29 1.06
CA GLY A 11 5.31 5.57 0.45
C GLY A 11 5.55 5.46 -1.06
N LYS A 12 6.17 6.49 -1.65
CA LYS A 12 6.60 6.43 -3.06
C LYS A 12 7.77 5.46 -3.19
N ALA A 13 7.65 4.46 -4.07
CA ALA A 13 8.82 3.65 -4.46
C ALA A 13 9.87 4.57 -5.11
N THR A 14 11.01 4.74 -4.44
CA THR A 14 12.14 5.57 -4.90
C THR A 14 13.40 4.72 -5.06
N LEU A 15 14.37 5.20 -5.85
CA LEU A 15 15.60 4.46 -6.16
C LEU A 15 16.35 3.99 -4.90
N MET A 16 16.31 4.75 -3.81
CA MET A 16 17.06 4.45 -2.58
C MET A 16 16.21 3.84 -1.45
N ASN A 17 14.89 3.64 -1.62
CA ASN A 17 13.95 3.20 -0.56
C ASN A 17 14.15 3.94 0.78
N ASN A 18 14.49 5.23 0.74
CA ASN A 18 14.81 6.05 1.92
C ASN A 18 13.71 7.09 2.23
N THR A 19 12.54 6.96 1.60
CA THR A 19 11.42 7.87 1.81
C THR A 19 10.68 7.52 3.07
N ARG A 20 10.36 8.55 3.86
CA ARG A 20 9.40 8.46 4.96
C ARG A 20 8.03 8.05 4.41
N VAL A 21 7.20 7.44 5.27
CA VAL A 21 5.79 7.18 4.98
C VAL A 21 5.12 8.43 4.40
N ASP A 22 4.45 8.29 3.26
CA ASP A 22 3.79 9.40 2.55
C ASP A 22 2.39 8.96 2.07
N PHE A 23 1.36 9.48 2.73
CA PHE A 23 -0.05 9.24 2.52
C PHE A 23 -0.48 9.67 1.13
N ALA A 24 -0.16 10.90 0.72
CA ALA A 24 -0.59 11.44 -0.56
C ALA A 24 0.07 10.67 -1.72
N ALA A 25 1.35 10.37 -1.59
CA ALA A 25 2.06 9.55 -2.55
C ALA A 25 1.44 8.16 -2.64
N TRP A 26 1.25 7.46 -1.51
CA TRP A 26 0.69 6.11 -1.52
C TRP A 26 -0.77 6.07 -2.00
N GLN A 27 -1.57 7.09 -1.65
CA GLN A 27 -2.93 7.26 -2.14
C GLN A 27 -2.98 7.35 -3.66
N SER A 28 -2.05 8.08 -4.27
CA SER A 28 -1.97 8.30 -5.71
C SER A 28 -1.51 7.08 -6.52
N GLN A 29 -0.81 6.12 -5.91
CA GLN A 29 -0.25 4.97 -6.61
C GLN A 29 -1.25 3.83 -6.69
N SER A 30 -1.68 3.43 -7.89
CA SER A 30 -2.39 2.16 -8.08
C SER A 30 -1.49 0.97 -7.72
N VAL A 31 -2.08 -0.14 -7.27
CA VAL A 31 -1.35 -1.41 -7.10
C VAL A 31 -0.91 -1.97 -8.44
N TRP A 32 -1.72 -1.80 -9.48
CA TRP A 32 -1.48 -2.31 -10.83
C TRP A 32 -1.06 -1.19 -11.77
N LYS A 33 0.05 -1.41 -12.49
CA LYS A 33 0.46 -0.56 -13.62
C LYS A 33 -0.34 -0.91 -14.87
N ASP A 34 -0.52 -2.20 -15.11
CA ASP A 34 -1.39 -2.74 -16.16
C ASP A 34 -2.26 -3.83 -15.53
N PRO A 35 -3.52 -3.52 -15.18
CA PRO A 35 -4.45 -4.49 -14.63
C PRO A 35 -4.77 -5.62 -15.62
N GLY A 36 -4.81 -5.33 -16.93
CA GLY A 36 -5.15 -6.31 -17.96
C GLY A 36 -4.10 -7.40 -18.12
N GLN A 37 -2.85 -7.12 -17.73
CA GLN A 37 -1.74 -8.07 -17.75
C GLN A 37 -1.24 -8.47 -16.34
N CYS A 38 -1.89 -7.97 -15.28
CA CYS A 38 -1.45 -8.10 -13.89
C CYS A 38 0.01 -7.70 -13.67
N VAL A 39 0.38 -6.54 -14.20
CA VAL A 39 1.69 -5.93 -13.95
C VAL A 39 1.59 -5.07 -12.70
N GLY A 40 2.32 -5.46 -11.65
CA GLY A 40 2.41 -4.68 -10.41
C GLY A 40 3.08 -3.32 -10.63
N ASN A 41 2.59 -2.28 -9.98
CA ASN A 41 3.16 -0.93 -10.06
C ASN A 41 4.32 -0.77 -9.07
N GLN A 42 5.34 -1.61 -9.23
CA GLN A 42 6.56 -1.56 -8.42
C GLN A 42 7.72 -1.10 -9.29
N ARG A 43 8.19 0.13 -9.08
CA ARG A 43 9.43 0.60 -9.72
C ARG A 43 10.63 -0.08 -9.11
N LYS A 44 11.66 -0.32 -9.93
CA LYS A 44 12.94 -0.85 -9.47
C LYS A 44 13.57 0.10 -8.44
N SER A 45 14.02 -0.46 -7.33
CA SER A 45 14.94 0.21 -6.40
C SER A 45 16.37 -0.25 -6.66
N MET A 46 17.37 0.50 -6.22
CA MET A 46 18.80 0.19 -6.44
C MET A 46 19.21 -1.19 -5.95
N THR A 47 18.62 -1.64 -4.85
CA THR A 47 18.87 -2.97 -4.25
C THR A 47 17.81 -4.00 -4.62
N GLY A 48 16.74 -3.58 -5.29
CA GLY A 48 15.63 -4.44 -5.68
C GLY A 48 15.84 -5.10 -7.03
N THR A 49 15.46 -6.37 -7.13
CA THR A 49 15.47 -7.13 -8.39
C THR A 49 14.16 -7.03 -9.17
N LEU A 50 13.07 -6.59 -8.52
CA LEU A 50 11.75 -6.49 -9.12
C LEU A 50 11.53 -5.12 -9.77
N GLU A 51 11.15 -5.14 -11.04
CA GLU A 51 10.72 -3.98 -11.81
C GLU A 51 9.45 -4.36 -12.57
N TYR A 52 8.34 -3.70 -12.26
CA TYR A 52 7.02 -3.94 -12.85
C TYR A 52 6.71 -5.45 -13.03
N PRO A 53 6.70 -6.23 -11.94
CA PRO A 53 6.60 -7.67 -12.03
C PRO A 53 5.23 -8.08 -12.58
N ARG A 54 5.22 -9.07 -13.49
CA ARG A 54 3.99 -9.76 -13.89
C ARG A 54 3.62 -10.75 -12.80
N ILE A 55 2.41 -10.63 -12.27
CA ILE A 55 1.89 -11.45 -11.17
C ILE A 55 0.88 -12.43 -11.75
N GLY A 56 1.08 -13.73 -11.51
CA GLY A 56 0.12 -14.76 -11.90
C GLY A 56 -1.10 -14.81 -10.96
N GLU A 57 -2.21 -15.37 -11.45
CA GLU A 57 -3.46 -15.46 -10.69
C GLU A 57 -3.30 -16.22 -9.36
N ALA A 58 -2.52 -17.30 -9.34
CA ALA A 58 -2.25 -18.05 -8.11
C ALA A 58 -1.57 -17.19 -7.04
N GLY A 59 -0.59 -16.37 -7.44
CA GLY A 59 0.12 -15.46 -6.52
C GLY A 59 -0.78 -14.32 -6.03
N ARG A 60 -1.54 -13.70 -6.94
CA ARG A 60 -2.54 -12.68 -6.59
C ARG A 60 -3.59 -13.25 -5.62
N LYS A 61 -4.12 -14.44 -5.90
CA LYS A 61 -5.12 -15.11 -5.05
C LYS A 61 -4.57 -15.42 -3.67
N PHE A 62 -3.39 -16.03 -3.61
CA PHE A 62 -2.73 -16.34 -2.33
C PHE A 62 -2.59 -15.09 -1.46
N LEU A 63 -2.11 -13.98 -2.03
CA LEU A 63 -2.01 -12.72 -1.30
C LEU A 63 -3.38 -12.16 -0.89
N ALA A 64 -4.35 -12.15 -1.81
CA ALA A 64 -5.71 -11.69 -1.52
C ALA A 64 -6.35 -12.46 -0.35
N ASP A 65 -6.23 -13.79 -0.37
CA ASP A 65 -6.79 -14.68 0.64
C ASP A 65 -6.17 -14.42 2.04
N LEU A 66 -4.90 -14.00 2.12
CA LEU A 66 -4.27 -13.58 3.38
C LEU A 66 -4.75 -12.18 3.81
N LEU A 67 -4.80 -11.22 2.89
CA LEU A 67 -5.15 -9.83 3.23
C LEU A 67 -6.59 -9.68 3.73
N VAL A 68 -7.53 -10.50 3.24
CA VAL A 68 -8.94 -10.46 3.68
C VAL A 68 -9.16 -11.07 5.07
N GLN A 69 -8.17 -11.80 5.62
CA GLN A 69 -8.26 -12.33 6.99
C GLN A 69 -7.98 -11.26 8.05
N LEU A 70 -7.37 -10.14 7.68
CA LEU A 70 -7.09 -9.04 8.60
C LEU A 70 -8.39 -8.34 8.97
N SER A 71 -8.71 -8.33 10.26
CA SER A 71 -9.87 -7.60 10.78
C SER A 71 -9.61 -6.10 10.78
N ASP A 72 -10.69 -5.30 10.77
CA ASP A 72 -10.58 -3.84 10.85
C ASP A 72 -9.82 -3.40 12.11
N ALA A 73 -9.99 -4.09 13.23
CA ALA A 73 -9.25 -3.83 14.46
C ALA A 73 -7.75 -4.10 14.30
N GLN A 74 -7.35 -5.22 13.66
CA GLN A 74 -5.94 -5.53 13.42
C GLN A 74 -5.28 -4.50 12.49
N ILE A 75 -6.00 -4.06 11.44
CA ILE A 75 -5.50 -3.03 10.52
C ILE A 75 -5.35 -1.70 11.25
N HIS A 76 -6.34 -1.31 12.05
CA HIS A 76 -6.27 -0.12 12.89
C HIS A 76 -5.08 -0.17 13.86
N ASP A 77 -4.94 -1.26 14.61
CA ASP A 77 -3.90 -1.41 15.63
C ASP A 77 -2.49 -1.40 15.03
N MET A 78 -2.32 -1.97 13.83
CA MET A 78 -1.06 -1.90 13.08
C MET A 78 -0.65 -0.44 12.81
N PHE A 79 -1.58 0.39 12.32
CA PHE A 79 -1.30 1.81 12.05
C PHE A 79 -1.17 2.64 13.33
N ALA A 80 -2.01 2.41 14.34
CA ALA A 80 -1.92 3.08 15.63
C ALA A 80 -0.60 2.78 16.35
N ALA A 81 -0.15 1.53 16.35
CA ALA A 81 1.13 1.12 16.95
C ALA A 81 2.34 1.79 16.27
N SER A 82 2.26 2.03 14.96
CA SER A 82 3.28 2.77 14.20
C SER A 82 3.26 4.30 14.45
N ARG A 83 2.26 4.82 15.17
CA ARG A 83 2.11 6.25 15.48
C ARG A 83 2.04 7.13 14.23
N ILE A 84 1.39 6.63 13.18
CA ILE A 84 1.38 7.27 11.85
C ILE A 84 0.65 8.62 11.83
N ASP A 85 -0.27 8.82 12.77
CA ASP A 85 -1.00 10.05 13.07
C ASP A 85 -0.10 11.18 13.63
N ARG A 86 1.13 10.85 14.07
CA ARG A 86 2.13 11.84 14.50
C ARG A 86 2.89 12.46 13.33
N THR A 87 2.68 12.00 12.10
CA THR A 87 3.27 12.61 10.91
C THR A 87 2.57 13.93 10.58
N ASP A 88 3.28 14.92 10.04
CA ASP A 88 2.71 16.25 9.70
C ASP A 88 1.96 16.26 8.36
N GLN A 89 1.50 15.09 7.92
CA GLN A 89 0.81 14.91 6.65
C GLN A 89 -0.62 15.42 6.73
N LYS A 90 -1.08 16.01 5.63
CA LYS A 90 -2.41 16.62 5.54
C LYS A 90 -3.20 16.07 4.36
N VAL A 91 -4.51 16.09 4.51
CA VAL A 91 -5.50 15.75 3.48
C VAL A 91 -6.53 16.86 3.38
N HIS A 92 -7.10 17.01 2.18
CA HIS A 92 -8.20 17.93 1.94
C HIS A 92 -9.52 17.33 2.43
N ALA A 93 -10.26 18.07 3.25
CA ALA A 93 -11.57 17.70 3.77
C ALA A 93 -12.58 18.84 3.57
N ALA A 94 -13.87 18.58 3.81
CA ALA A 94 -14.95 19.55 3.58
C ALA A 94 -14.79 20.90 4.32
N GLY A 95 -13.98 20.93 5.39
CA GLY A 95 -13.67 22.14 6.16
C GLY A 95 -12.25 22.71 5.94
N GLY A 96 -11.55 22.28 4.87
CA GLY A 96 -10.16 22.67 4.58
C GLY A 96 -9.17 21.53 4.83
N GLU A 97 -7.88 21.88 4.99
CA GLU A 97 -6.85 20.88 5.29
C GLU A 97 -6.93 20.42 6.73
N ARG A 98 -6.82 19.09 6.94
CA ARG A 98 -6.65 18.49 8.26
C ARG A 98 -5.51 17.49 8.26
N ARG A 99 -5.00 17.16 9.44
CA ARG A 99 -3.99 16.10 9.59
C ARG A 99 -4.56 14.75 9.15
N VAL A 100 -3.72 13.92 8.56
CA VAL A 100 -4.01 12.51 8.28
C VAL A 100 -4.16 11.75 9.60
N THR A 101 -5.23 10.97 9.73
CA THR A 101 -5.53 10.17 10.92
C THR A 101 -5.19 8.70 10.69
N VAL A 102 -5.21 7.90 11.77
CA VAL A 102 -5.13 6.42 11.65
C VAL A 102 -6.23 5.90 10.74
N GLU A 103 -7.44 6.43 10.85
CA GLU A 103 -8.58 5.99 10.04
C GLU A 103 -8.36 6.24 8.54
N ASP A 104 -7.76 7.37 8.16
CA ASP A 104 -7.42 7.62 6.75
C ASP A 104 -6.48 6.53 6.20
N TRP A 105 -5.49 6.12 7.00
CA TRP A 105 -4.57 5.04 6.64
C TRP A 105 -5.26 3.68 6.56
N VAL A 106 -6.16 3.37 7.49
CA VAL A 106 -6.98 2.16 7.48
C VAL A 106 -7.82 2.08 6.21
N GLN A 107 -8.52 3.16 5.87
CA GLN A 107 -9.35 3.23 4.67
C GLN A 107 -8.51 3.11 3.38
N LEU A 108 -7.36 3.78 3.33
CA LEU A 108 -6.46 3.68 2.20
C LEU A 108 -5.91 2.26 2.04
N PHE A 109 -5.51 1.61 3.13
CA PHE A 109 -5.05 0.21 3.10
C PHE A 109 -6.15 -0.73 2.59
N LYS A 110 -7.38 -0.59 3.10
CA LYS A 110 -8.53 -1.40 2.65
C LYS A 110 -8.80 -1.19 1.16
N LYS A 111 -8.72 0.04 0.66
CA LYS A 111 -8.80 0.33 -0.78
C LYS A 111 -7.73 -0.43 -1.59
N LYS A 112 -6.47 -0.41 -1.13
CA LYS A 112 -5.37 -1.14 -1.79
C LYS A 112 -5.53 -2.66 -1.75
N ARG A 113 -6.00 -3.19 -0.62
CA ARG A 113 -6.38 -4.61 -0.51
C ARG A 113 -7.46 -4.96 -1.54
N ASP A 114 -8.48 -4.13 -1.65
CA ASP A 114 -9.60 -4.39 -2.55
C ASP A 114 -9.17 -4.32 -4.03
N GLU A 115 -8.19 -3.47 -4.38
CA GLU A 115 -7.53 -3.50 -5.71
C GLU A 115 -6.89 -4.86 -6.01
N VAL A 116 -6.35 -5.57 -5.02
CA VAL A 116 -5.76 -6.92 -5.18
C VAL A 116 -6.84 -8.01 -5.19
N ALA A 117 -7.81 -7.93 -4.27
CA ALA A 117 -8.84 -8.94 -4.08
C ALA A 117 -9.82 -9.02 -5.26
N ASN A 118 -10.18 -7.86 -5.82
CA ASN A 118 -11.14 -7.74 -6.91
C ASN A 118 -10.51 -7.93 -8.30
N GLN A 119 -9.18 -7.93 -8.41
CA GLN A 119 -8.49 -8.21 -9.67
C GLN A 119 -8.60 -9.70 -10.05
N ARG A 120 -8.58 -9.95 -11.36
CA ARG A 120 -8.37 -11.28 -11.95
C ARG A 120 -7.21 -11.19 -12.93
N CYS A 121 -6.24 -12.07 -12.78
CA CYS A 121 -5.08 -12.09 -13.66
C CYS A 121 -5.30 -13.08 -14.82
N PRO A 122 -4.94 -12.70 -16.06
CA PRO A 122 -4.92 -13.66 -17.15
C PRO A 122 -3.91 -14.78 -16.84
N GLN A 123 -4.23 -15.99 -17.30
CA GLN A 123 -3.33 -17.15 -17.17
C GLN A 123 -2.03 -16.95 -17.95
#